data_AF-A0A5C8TV91-F1
#
_entry.id   AF-A0A5C8TV91-F1
#
_cell.length_a   1.000
_cell.length_b   1.000
_cell.length_c   1.000
_cell.angle_alpha   90.00
_cell.angle_beta   90.00
_cell.angle_gamma   90.00
#
_symmetry.space_group_name_H-M   'P 1'
#
loop_
_entity.id
_entity.type
_entity.pdbx_description
1 polymer ?
#
loop_
_entity_poly.entity_id
_entity_poly.type
_entity_poly.pdbx_seq_one_letter_code
_entity_poly.pdbx_strand_id
1 'polypeptide(L)'
;MTVAVETPGGGTAPPGFAAAASAALAAAGFGNGTVQVTEVGPNSAPNAPVVDASVSGTYMNTKGSAVVGVTGSNINVQNADAATPQTTLVTGSNNTYTGGFGTTQAFVTGNNNKVGLGGGGDTVQVDERATGNKVDGGTGADIFAFSENKTAPASNAGAPSAIVGGTSNVANITTDGQGHIVVTSTAGGSATLSGVEYVRLSDTSTAAIVQNADQAAVARLYEAILGRTVDQVGFEFFKAALESGRSASQIAGDILNSPEGQAKLATLGAATDATKFVTTLYDQLLDRAPEPGGVESWVKLIDQGSISRADVALAFANSAEGVSVTNANHTVIVNAPVVASSTIDAAGHLTVTSGPGDELLRGGSKGDFLILGDGSDTVDGGAGFDHVQINEPLANYATRVEGNKFVVTNLQTTAETTIQNAEYIKFGDAVVINASNSDEAVIARMYNAVLDRSADPNGLEYHWTADHAGTSLKGIADAFLGSAEFQAQHGSLTNSEFVTLMYDNMLHRSPDTEGFNYFVKLLDSSSISKADVVVSFAASAEAEAKTAGTIHIITDHI
;
A
#
# COMPACT_ATOMS: atom_id res chain seq x y z
N MET A 1 -32.59 -23.99 -11.82
CA MET A 1 -33.67 -23.21 -12.48
C MET A 1 -34.98 -23.92 -12.23
N THR A 2 -35.91 -23.29 -11.52
CA THR A 2 -37.17 -23.93 -11.13
C THR A 2 -38.13 -23.92 -12.32
N VAL A 3 -38.45 -25.10 -12.85
CA VAL A 3 -39.61 -25.27 -13.73
C VAL A 3 -40.73 -25.81 -12.85
N ALA A 4 -41.58 -24.93 -12.33
CA ALA A 4 -42.79 -25.35 -11.63
C ALA A 4 -43.85 -25.74 -12.66
N VAL A 5 -44.45 -26.93 -12.50
CA VAL A 5 -45.66 -27.31 -13.23
C VAL A 5 -46.71 -27.73 -12.22
N GLU A 6 -47.82 -27.02 -12.18
CA GLU A 6 -49.05 -27.53 -11.57
C GLU A 6 -49.70 -28.52 -12.55
N THR A 7 -49.79 -29.79 -12.16
CA THR A 7 -50.72 -30.73 -12.80
C THR A 7 -52.07 -30.63 -12.08
N PRO A 8 -53.17 -30.27 -12.77
CA PRO A 8 -54.49 -30.34 -12.17
C PRO A 8 -54.85 -31.82 -11.95
N GLY A 9 -54.78 -32.30 -10.70
CA GLY A 9 -55.36 -33.59 -10.32
C GLY A 9 -54.45 -34.66 -9.66
N GLY A 10 -53.20 -34.35 -9.29
CA GLY A 10 -52.42 -35.20 -8.37
C GLY A 10 -52.05 -36.61 -8.88
N GLY A 11 -51.48 -36.71 -10.09
CA GLY A 11 -50.88 -37.95 -10.61
C GLY A 11 -49.39 -37.78 -10.93
N THR A 12 -48.63 -38.89 -10.87
CA THR A 12 -47.18 -38.93 -11.17
C THR A 12 -46.84 -38.32 -12.53
N ALA A 13 -45.75 -37.55 -12.61
CA ALA A 13 -45.29 -36.93 -13.85
C ALA A 13 -45.16 -37.95 -15.02
N PRO A 14 -45.56 -37.60 -16.25
CA PRO A 14 -45.51 -38.53 -17.38
C PRO A 14 -44.09 -39.03 -17.68
N PRO A 15 -43.91 -40.28 -18.14
CA PRO A 15 -42.63 -40.78 -18.63
C PRO A 15 -42.06 -39.83 -19.71
N GLY A 16 -40.84 -39.33 -19.51
CA GLY A 16 -40.17 -38.39 -20.42
C GLY A 16 -40.23 -36.90 -20.01
N PHE A 17 -40.89 -36.55 -18.91
CA PHE A 17 -40.95 -35.16 -18.42
C PHE A 17 -39.57 -34.60 -18.04
N ALA A 18 -38.72 -35.40 -17.38
CA ALA A 18 -37.33 -35.02 -17.09
C ALA A 18 -36.51 -34.76 -18.37
N ALA A 19 -36.77 -35.54 -19.43
CA ALA A 19 -36.14 -35.35 -20.74
C ALA A 19 -36.68 -34.09 -21.45
N ALA A 20 -37.97 -33.78 -21.31
CA ALA A 20 -38.56 -32.55 -21.85
C ALA A 20 -38.10 -31.29 -21.12
N ALA A 21 -37.97 -31.35 -19.78
CA ALA A 21 -37.41 -30.27 -18.98
C ALA A 21 -35.92 -30.05 -19.32
N SER A 22 -35.14 -31.13 -19.42
CA SER A 22 -33.74 -31.07 -19.85
C SER A 22 -33.59 -30.53 -21.28
N ALA A 23 -34.48 -30.91 -22.21
CA ALA A 23 -34.51 -30.40 -23.57
C ALA A 23 -34.95 -28.92 -23.66
N ALA A 24 -35.87 -28.47 -22.80
CA ALA A 24 -36.28 -27.07 -22.71
C ALA A 24 -35.16 -26.18 -22.15
N LEU A 25 -34.42 -26.67 -21.14
CA LEU A 25 -33.20 -26.02 -20.63
C LEU A 25 -32.13 -25.93 -21.73
N ALA A 26 -31.90 -27.02 -22.48
CA ALA A 26 -30.97 -27.04 -23.60
C ALA A 26 -31.38 -26.08 -24.74
N ALA A 27 -32.68 -25.99 -25.06
CA ALA A 27 -33.20 -25.05 -26.05
C ALA A 27 -33.01 -23.58 -25.61
N ALA A 28 -33.17 -23.31 -24.32
CA ALA A 28 -32.91 -22.03 -23.68
C ALA A 28 -31.40 -21.70 -23.52
N GLY A 29 -30.49 -22.62 -23.90
CA GLY A 29 -29.04 -22.41 -23.89
C GLY A 29 -28.30 -22.97 -22.68
N PHE A 30 -28.96 -23.70 -21.77
CA PHE A 30 -28.36 -24.31 -20.59
C PHE A 30 -27.87 -25.74 -20.88
N GLY A 31 -26.55 -26.01 -20.75
CA GLY A 31 -25.94 -27.33 -20.99
C GLY A 31 -26.31 -28.46 -20.00
N ASN A 32 -25.85 -29.69 -20.29
CA ASN A 32 -26.27 -30.95 -19.62
C ASN A 32 -25.96 -31.03 -18.10
N GLY A 33 -27.00 -31.24 -17.29
CA GLY A 33 -26.96 -31.67 -15.90
C GLY A 33 -28.25 -32.43 -15.51
N THR A 34 -28.15 -33.44 -14.65
CA THR A 34 -29.29 -34.29 -14.23
C THR A 34 -30.17 -33.56 -13.22
N VAL A 35 -31.44 -33.32 -13.55
CA VAL A 35 -32.45 -32.78 -12.62
C VAL A 35 -33.09 -33.94 -11.85
N GLN A 36 -32.93 -33.99 -10.54
CA GLN A 36 -33.76 -34.84 -9.67
C GLN A 36 -35.07 -34.10 -9.39
N VAL A 37 -36.20 -34.74 -9.70
CA VAL A 37 -37.56 -34.20 -9.48
C VAL A 37 -38.16 -34.91 -8.27
N THR A 38 -38.57 -34.17 -7.25
CA THR A 38 -39.36 -34.71 -6.12
C THR A 38 -40.75 -34.09 -6.13
N GLU A 39 -41.77 -34.94 -6.03
CA GLU A 39 -43.19 -34.59 -6.13
C GLU A 39 -43.70 -33.90 -4.85
N VAL A 40 -44.53 -32.85 -4.97
CA VAL A 40 -45.24 -32.21 -3.84
C VAL A 40 -46.75 -32.43 -4.03
N GLY A 41 -47.35 -33.25 -3.18
CA GLY A 41 -48.78 -33.60 -3.24
C GLY A 41 -49.69 -32.65 -2.42
N PRO A 42 -51.00 -32.60 -2.74
CA PRO A 42 -51.95 -31.57 -2.27
C PRO A 42 -52.45 -31.70 -0.82
N ASN A 43 -51.87 -32.58 0.02
CA ASN A 43 -52.28 -32.72 1.43
C ASN A 43 -51.37 -31.98 2.43
N SER A 44 -50.64 -30.97 1.97
CA SER A 44 -49.87 -30.09 2.85
C SER A 44 -50.79 -28.99 3.40
N ALA A 45 -50.89 -28.86 4.73
CA ALA A 45 -51.75 -27.87 5.40
C ALA A 45 -51.44 -26.42 4.95
N PRO A 46 -52.36 -25.45 5.12
CA PRO A 46 -52.28 -24.10 4.51
C PRO A 46 -51.09 -23.20 4.89
N ASN A 47 -50.10 -23.71 5.62
CA ASN A 47 -48.86 -23.05 5.99
C ASN A 47 -47.67 -24.04 6.02
N ALA A 48 -47.67 -25.09 5.20
CA ALA A 48 -46.48 -25.90 5.03
C ALA A 48 -45.43 -25.09 4.25
N PRO A 49 -44.18 -24.98 4.72
CA PRO A 49 -43.14 -24.31 3.95
C PRO A 49 -43.01 -25.00 2.60
N VAL A 50 -42.99 -24.22 1.52
CA VAL A 50 -42.56 -24.72 0.22
C VAL A 50 -41.14 -25.24 0.43
N VAL A 51 -40.99 -26.57 0.52
CA VAL A 51 -39.66 -27.19 0.53
C VAL A 51 -39.17 -27.06 -0.91
N ASP A 52 -38.43 -26.00 -1.15
CA ASP A 52 -37.74 -25.75 -2.41
C ASP A 52 -36.83 -26.96 -2.68
N ALA A 53 -37.08 -27.67 -3.78
CA ALA A 53 -36.32 -28.86 -4.12
C ALA A 53 -34.87 -28.44 -4.33
N SER A 54 -33.95 -28.89 -3.47
CA SER A 54 -32.54 -28.52 -3.56
C SER A 54 -31.92 -29.19 -4.79
N VAL A 55 -31.90 -28.47 -5.90
CA VAL A 55 -31.14 -28.86 -7.10
C VAL A 55 -29.68 -28.50 -6.85
N SER A 56 -28.76 -29.46 -7.03
CA SER A 56 -27.31 -29.21 -7.09
C SER A 56 -26.78 -29.57 -8.46
N GLY A 57 -25.76 -28.85 -8.96
CA GLY A 57 -25.21 -29.09 -10.29
C GLY A 57 -24.52 -27.88 -10.92
N THR A 58 -23.86 -28.11 -12.06
CA THR A 58 -23.19 -27.07 -12.85
C THR A 58 -23.98 -26.79 -14.12
N TYR A 59 -24.25 -25.53 -14.42
CA TYR A 59 -25.05 -25.08 -15.57
C TYR A 59 -24.27 -24.03 -16.37
N MET A 60 -24.20 -24.21 -17.69
CA MET A 60 -23.60 -23.22 -18.60
C MET A 60 -24.69 -22.63 -19.49
N ASN A 61 -24.91 -21.32 -19.43
CA ASN A 61 -25.78 -20.60 -20.35
C ASN A 61 -24.96 -20.04 -21.51
N THR A 62 -24.92 -20.74 -22.64
CA THR A 62 -24.06 -20.39 -23.78
C THR A 62 -24.63 -19.29 -24.67
N LYS A 63 -25.83 -18.76 -24.35
CA LYS A 63 -26.52 -17.74 -25.16
C LYS A 63 -26.61 -16.36 -24.49
N GLY A 64 -26.17 -16.23 -23.23
CA GLY A 64 -26.14 -14.96 -22.50
C GLY A 64 -27.54 -14.39 -22.23
N SER A 65 -28.29 -14.99 -21.31
CA SER A 65 -29.66 -14.54 -20.99
C SER A 65 -29.65 -13.21 -20.25
N ALA A 66 -30.61 -12.33 -20.56
CA ALA A 66 -30.82 -11.06 -19.86
C ALA A 66 -31.26 -11.23 -18.39
N VAL A 67 -31.82 -12.38 -18.01
CA VAL A 67 -32.17 -12.69 -16.61
C VAL A 67 -31.71 -14.11 -16.25
N VAL A 68 -30.97 -14.26 -15.15
CA VAL A 68 -30.50 -15.55 -14.63
C VAL A 68 -30.85 -15.69 -13.14
N GLY A 69 -31.57 -16.76 -12.78
CA GLY A 69 -31.93 -17.07 -11.40
C GLY A 69 -31.20 -18.31 -10.88
N VAL A 70 -30.45 -18.17 -9.79
CA VAL A 70 -29.83 -19.26 -9.03
C VAL A 70 -30.56 -19.36 -7.70
N THR A 71 -31.26 -20.48 -7.46
CA THR A 71 -32.04 -20.70 -6.23
C THR A 71 -31.76 -22.11 -5.73
N GLY A 72 -31.31 -22.22 -4.48
CA GLY A 72 -30.99 -23.48 -3.82
C GLY A 72 -29.61 -23.49 -3.18
N SER A 73 -28.97 -24.66 -3.09
CA SER A 73 -27.65 -24.79 -2.47
C SER A 73 -26.67 -25.60 -3.31
N ASN A 74 -25.40 -25.19 -3.32
CA ASN A 74 -24.31 -25.82 -4.08
C ASN A 74 -24.57 -25.85 -5.61
N ILE A 75 -25.09 -24.76 -6.15
CA ILE A 75 -25.34 -24.60 -7.59
C ILE A 75 -24.21 -23.77 -8.20
N ASN A 76 -23.62 -24.24 -9.29
CA ASN A 76 -22.64 -23.49 -10.07
C ASN A 76 -23.26 -23.06 -11.40
N VAL A 77 -23.29 -21.76 -11.69
CA VAL A 77 -23.78 -21.21 -12.95
C VAL A 77 -22.68 -20.39 -13.61
N GLN A 78 -22.43 -20.70 -14.88
CA GLN A 78 -21.60 -19.88 -15.76
C GLN A 78 -22.47 -19.30 -16.88
N ASN A 79 -22.60 -17.98 -16.91
CA ASN A 79 -23.34 -17.26 -17.94
C ASN A 79 -22.37 -16.72 -18.98
N ALA A 80 -22.66 -16.93 -20.27
CA ALA A 80 -21.86 -16.38 -21.35
C ALA A 80 -22.15 -14.89 -21.57
N ASP A 81 -21.24 -14.23 -22.28
CA ASP A 81 -21.31 -12.83 -22.66
C ASP A 81 -22.64 -12.48 -23.35
N ALA A 82 -23.15 -11.28 -23.06
CA ALA A 82 -24.32 -10.76 -23.74
C ALA A 82 -24.13 -9.29 -24.11
N ALA A 83 -24.60 -8.92 -25.31
CA ALA A 83 -24.57 -7.54 -25.78
C ALA A 83 -25.60 -6.62 -25.08
N THR A 84 -26.42 -7.16 -24.18
CA THR A 84 -27.48 -6.43 -23.46
C THR A 84 -27.27 -6.52 -21.95
N PRO A 85 -27.71 -5.51 -21.17
CA PRO A 85 -27.65 -5.56 -19.71
C PRO A 85 -28.31 -6.83 -19.16
N GLN A 86 -27.69 -7.44 -18.15
CA GLN A 86 -28.15 -8.65 -17.50
C GLN A 86 -28.66 -8.36 -16.08
N THR A 87 -29.56 -9.20 -15.60
CA THR A 87 -30.01 -9.25 -14.21
C THR A 87 -29.81 -10.65 -13.66
N THR A 88 -29.07 -10.79 -12.56
CA THR A 88 -28.90 -12.07 -11.88
C THR A 88 -29.48 -12.02 -10.48
N LEU A 89 -30.18 -13.08 -10.09
CA LEU A 89 -30.73 -13.27 -8.75
C LEU A 89 -30.15 -14.57 -8.19
N VAL A 90 -29.25 -14.45 -7.22
CA VAL A 90 -28.62 -15.56 -6.51
C VAL A 90 -29.26 -15.68 -5.14
N THR A 91 -29.85 -16.83 -4.82
CA THR A 91 -30.61 -17.07 -3.59
C THR A 91 -30.27 -18.43 -3.01
N GLY A 92 -30.20 -18.54 -1.68
CA GLY A 92 -29.84 -19.77 -0.98
C GLY A 92 -28.37 -19.81 -0.56
N SER A 93 -27.71 -20.97 -0.50
CA SER A 93 -26.36 -21.07 0.13
C SER A 93 -25.30 -21.84 -0.65
N ASN A 94 -24.04 -21.40 -0.57
CA ASN A 94 -22.88 -22.02 -1.23
C ASN A 94 -23.01 -22.10 -2.76
N ASN A 95 -23.72 -21.18 -3.39
CA ASN A 95 -23.83 -21.15 -4.85
C ASN A 95 -22.65 -20.39 -5.47
N THR A 96 -22.27 -20.74 -6.69
CA THR A 96 -21.30 -19.99 -7.51
C THR A 96 -22.00 -19.44 -8.75
N TYR A 97 -21.90 -18.14 -9.00
CA TYR A 97 -22.30 -17.51 -10.25
C TYR A 97 -21.07 -16.89 -10.92
N THR A 98 -20.93 -17.06 -12.22
CA THR A 98 -19.89 -16.42 -13.04
C THR A 98 -20.57 -15.81 -14.25
N GLY A 99 -20.50 -14.49 -14.39
CA GLY A 99 -21.00 -13.72 -15.52
C GLY A 99 -20.01 -13.68 -16.70
N GLY A 100 -20.43 -13.05 -17.78
CA GLY A 100 -19.62 -12.77 -18.97
C GLY A 100 -19.39 -11.26 -19.16
N PHE A 101 -18.91 -10.84 -20.32
CA PHE A 101 -18.71 -9.42 -20.65
C PHE A 101 -20.08 -8.73 -20.93
N GLY A 102 -20.38 -7.63 -20.22
CA GLY A 102 -21.60 -6.83 -20.27
C GLY A 102 -21.94 -6.16 -18.92
N THR A 103 -22.92 -5.23 -18.87
CA THR A 103 -23.40 -4.66 -17.59
C THR A 103 -24.39 -5.60 -16.91
N THR A 104 -24.21 -5.86 -15.61
CA THR A 104 -24.98 -6.84 -14.83
C THR A 104 -25.48 -6.25 -13.52
N GLN A 105 -26.77 -6.38 -13.26
CA GLN A 105 -27.37 -6.12 -11.95
C GLN A 105 -27.55 -7.44 -11.19
N ALA A 106 -26.82 -7.63 -10.10
CA ALA A 106 -26.88 -8.82 -9.26
C ALA A 106 -27.62 -8.56 -7.94
N PHE A 107 -28.53 -9.45 -7.59
CA PHE A 107 -29.18 -9.52 -6.28
C PHE A 107 -28.76 -10.82 -5.61
N VAL A 108 -28.06 -10.74 -4.48
CA VAL A 108 -27.51 -11.90 -3.77
C VAL A 108 -28.19 -12.05 -2.42
N THR A 109 -28.88 -13.16 -2.20
CA THR A 109 -29.57 -13.51 -0.97
C THR A 109 -29.11 -14.87 -0.44
N GLY A 110 -29.08 -15.03 0.90
CA GLY A 110 -28.57 -16.23 1.56
C GLY A 110 -27.03 -16.32 1.64
N ASN A 111 -26.47 -17.41 2.17
CA ASN A 111 -25.12 -17.40 2.76
C ASN A 111 -24.03 -18.08 1.90
N ASN A 112 -22.77 -17.65 2.04
CA ASN A 112 -21.58 -18.30 1.46
C ASN A 112 -21.57 -18.44 -0.08
N ASN A 113 -22.32 -17.62 -0.79
CA ASN A 113 -22.35 -17.60 -2.24
C ASN A 113 -21.08 -16.93 -2.80
N LYS A 114 -20.64 -17.35 -3.99
CA LYS A 114 -19.54 -16.75 -4.76
C LYS A 114 -20.11 -16.19 -6.05
N VAL A 115 -19.95 -14.90 -6.31
CA VAL A 115 -20.57 -14.25 -7.47
C VAL A 115 -19.50 -13.47 -8.20
N GLY A 116 -19.10 -13.86 -9.41
CA GLY A 116 -18.26 -13.06 -10.30
C GLY A 116 -19.08 -12.51 -11.45
N LEU A 117 -18.96 -11.23 -11.78
CA LEU A 117 -19.81 -10.59 -12.80
C LEU A 117 -19.13 -10.38 -14.15
N GLY A 118 -17.80 -10.31 -14.20
CA GLY A 118 -17.05 -10.39 -15.45
C GLY A 118 -16.47 -9.04 -15.86
N GLY A 119 -16.96 -8.45 -16.94
CA GLY A 119 -16.48 -7.12 -17.35
C GLY A 119 -17.61 -6.21 -17.79
N GLY A 120 -17.65 -4.97 -17.31
CA GLY A 120 -18.75 -4.05 -17.51
C GLY A 120 -18.84 -3.04 -16.36
N GLY A 121 -19.89 -2.21 -16.35
CA GLY A 121 -20.25 -1.44 -15.16
C GLY A 121 -21.39 -2.15 -14.45
N ASP A 122 -21.07 -2.90 -13.41
CA ASP A 122 -22.01 -3.80 -12.75
C ASP A 122 -22.63 -3.17 -11.49
N THR A 123 -23.73 -3.74 -11.02
CA THR A 123 -24.37 -3.32 -9.76
C THR A 123 -24.74 -4.54 -8.93
N VAL A 124 -24.17 -4.66 -7.75
CA VAL A 124 -24.43 -5.75 -6.80
C VAL A 124 -25.25 -5.20 -5.64
N GLN A 125 -26.32 -5.90 -5.30
CA GLN A 125 -27.08 -5.74 -4.05
C GLN A 125 -27.06 -7.05 -3.27
N VAL A 126 -26.64 -6.99 -2.01
CA VAL A 126 -26.61 -8.16 -1.11
C VAL A 126 -27.68 -7.99 -0.02
N ASP A 127 -28.45 -9.04 0.23
CA ASP A 127 -29.48 -9.11 1.28
C ASP A 127 -28.86 -8.98 2.69
N GLU A 128 -29.55 -8.22 3.56
CA GLU A 128 -29.23 -7.95 4.97
C GLU A 128 -29.04 -9.19 5.86
N ARG A 129 -29.63 -10.34 5.49
CA ARG A 129 -29.54 -11.59 6.29
C ARG A 129 -28.43 -12.53 5.83
N ALA A 130 -27.73 -12.16 4.77
CA ALA A 130 -26.79 -12.99 4.05
C ALA A 130 -25.36 -12.85 4.63
N THR A 131 -24.70 -13.96 4.97
CA THR A 131 -23.33 -13.94 5.54
C THR A 131 -22.35 -14.76 4.70
N GLY A 132 -21.08 -14.34 4.68
CA GLY A 132 -19.98 -15.10 4.05
C GLY A 132 -19.98 -15.10 2.50
N ASN A 133 -20.80 -14.27 1.86
CA ASN A 133 -20.84 -14.17 0.39
C ASN A 133 -19.62 -13.44 -0.15
N LYS A 134 -18.95 -14.01 -1.15
CA LYS A 134 -17.85 -13.38 -1.90
C LYS A 134 -18.37 -12.86 -3.23
N VAL A 135 -18.22 -11.57 -3.51
CA VAL A 135 -18.64 -11.00 -4.79
C VAL A 135 -17.44 -10.38 -5.51
N ASP A 136 -17.32 -10.61 -6.81
CA ASP A 136 -16.30 -10.06 -7.69
C ASP A 136 -16.98 -9.28 -8.82
N GLY A 137 -16.78 -7.96 -8.86
CA GLY A 137 -17.28 -7.11 -9.96
C GLY A 137 -16.56 -7.41 -11.27
N GLY A 138 -15.25 -7.67 -11.17
CA GLY A 138 -14.38 -7.92 -12.32
C GLY A 138 -13.84 -6.61 -12.89
N THR A 139 -13.89 -6.40 -14.21
CA THR A 139 -13.31 -5.19 -14.85
C THR A 139 -14.36 -4.12 -15.16
N GLY A 140 -14.07 -2.85 -14.89
CA GLY A 140 -14.95 -1.72 -15.21
C GLY A 140 -15.36 -0.90 -13.98
N ALA A 141 -16.47 -0.17 -14.03
CA ALA A 141 -16.89 0.71 -12.94
C ALA A 141 -18.10 0.13 -12.21
N ASP A 142 -17.87 -0.51 -11.07
CA ASP A 142 -18.87 -1.35 -10.41
C ASP A 142 -19.48 -0.68 -9.17
N ILE A 143 -20.74 -1.01 -8.91
CA ILE A 143 -21.53 -0.48 -7.79
C ILE A 143 -21.83 -1.62 -6.83
N PHE A 144 -21.42 -1.51 -5.57
CA PHE A 144 -21.76 -2.46 -4.51
C PHE A 144 -22.64 -1.76 -3.49
N ALA A 145 -23.92 -2.11 -3.44
CA ALA A 145 -24.87 -1.57 -2.47
C ALA A 145 -25.14 -2.59 -1.35
N PHE A 146 -25.00 -2.11 -0.11
CA PHE A 146 -25.19 -2.91 1.11
C PHE A 146 -26.31 -2.29 1.95
N SER A 147 -27.16 -3.12 2.55
CA SER A 147 -28.19 -2.68 3.50
C SER A 147 -27.73 -2.81 4.96
N GLU A 148 -28.53 -2.22 5.86
CA GLU A 148 -28.30 -1.76 7.24
C GLU A 148 -27.69 -2.73 8.28
N ASN A 149 -27.15 -3.90 7.92
CA ASN A 149 -26.42 -4.73 8.88
C ASN A 149 -25.68 -5.90 8.20
N LYS A 150 -24.35 -5.99 8.43
CA LYS A 150 -23.44 -7.14 8.22
C LYS A 150 -22.79 -7.33 6.83
N THR A 151 -21.81 -8.25 6.84
CA THR A 151 -20.58 -8.23 6.05
C THR A 151 -20.65 -8.92 4.70
N ALA A 152 -20.11 -8.28 3.66
CA ALA A 152 -19.84 -8.90 2.36
C ALA A 152 -18.36 -8.71 2.00
N PRO A 153 -17.56 -9.77 1.84
CA PRO A 153 -16.30 -9.66 1.11
C PRO A 153 -16.59 -9.39 -0.37
N ALA A 154 -16.20 -8.21 -0.85
CA ALA A 154 -16.17 -7.91 -2.27
C ALA A 154 -14.71 -7.90 -2.75
N SER A 155 -14.35 -8.76 -3.70
CA SER A 155 -13.17 -8.53 -4.53
C SER A 155 -13.58 -7.66 -5.71
N ASN A 156 -12.68 -6.84 -6.22
CA ASN A 156 -12.90 -6.07 -7.44
C ASN A 156 -11.69 -6.25 -8.36
N ALA A 157 -11.48 -7.48 -8.83
CA ALA A 157 -10.26 -7.81 -9.54
C ALA A 157 -10.23 -7.15 -10.93
N GLY A 158 -9.57 -5.98 -11.02
CA GLY A 158 -9.28 -5.28 -12.28
C GLY A 158 -10.22 -4.12 -12.63
N ALA A 159 -10.96 -3.56 -11.66
CA ALA A 159 -11.88 -2.44 -11.87
C ALA A 159 -11.43 -1.17 -11.14
N PRO A 160 -11.24 -0.03 -11.83
CA PRO A 160 -10.66 1.19 -11.27
C PRO A 160 -11.50 1.88 -10.17
N SER A 161 -12.74 1.45 -9.92
CA SER A 161 -13.64 2.16 -9.00
C SER A 161 -14.76 1.27 -8.45
N ALA A 162 -15.12 1.46 -7.18
CA ALA A 162 -16.30 0.90 -6.54
C ALA A 162 -17.23 2.00 -6.00
N ILE A 163 -18.53 1.91 -6.25
CA ILE A 163 -19.53 2.82 -5.64
C ILE A 163 -20.23 2.08 -4.50
N VAL A 164 -20.13 2.60 -3.27
CA VAL A 164 -20.84 2.08 -2.11
C VAL A 164 -22.13 2.88 -1.87
N GLY A 165 -23.28 2.28 -2.19
CA GLY A 165 -24.59 2.92 -2.07
C GLY A 165 -25.29 2.70 -0.72
N GLY A 166 -25.78 3.76 -0.05
CA GLY A 166 -26.63 3.71 1.15
C GLY A 166 -26.48 4.93 2.07
N THR A 167 -27.36 5.92 1.92
CA THR A 167 -27.22 7.36 2.29
C THR A 167 -27.07 7.76 3.77
N SER A 168 -26.87 6.84 4.72
CA SER A 168 -26.76 7.23 6.15
C SER A 168 -25.93 6.27 7.00
N ASN A 169 -25.27 5.30 6.37
CA ASN A 169 -24.92 4.08 7.05
C ASN A 169 -23.44 3.73 6.97
N VAL A 170 -22.51 4.59 6.55
CA VAL A 170 -21.05 4.34 6.63
C VAL A 170 -20.50 5.05 7.87
N ALA A 171 -20.00 4.28 8.84
CA ALA A 171 -19.37 4.81 10.05
C ALA A 171 -17.89 5.10 9.85
N ASN A 172 -17.20 4.26 9.07
CA ASN A 172 -15.75 4.36 8.90
C ASN A 172 -15.31 3.66 7.63
N ILE A 173 -14.23 4.12 7.02
CA ILE A 173 -13.52 3.36 5.99
C ILE A 173 -12.06 3.26 6.41
N THR A 174 -11.59 2.03 6.63
CA THR A 174 -10.24 1.73 7.13
C THR A 174 -9.51 0.82 6.15
N THR A 175 -8.25 0.55 6.43
CA THR A 175 -7.48 -0.51 5.77
C THR A 175 -7.25 -1.63 6.79
N ASP A 176 -7.43 -2.89 6.39
CA ASP A 176 -7.05 -4.03 7.24
C ASP A 176 -5.54 -4.30 7.19
N GLY A 177 -5.04 -5.23 8.03
CA GLY A 177 -3.62 -5.59 8.04
C GLY A 177 -3.11 -6.26 6.76
N GLN A 178 -3.95 -6.44 5.73
CA GLN A 178 -3.61 -7.00 4.42
C GLN A 178 -3.72 -5.96 3.29
N GLY A 179 -4.00 -4.68 3.59
CA GLY A 179 -4.14 -3.64 2.56
C GLY A 179 -5.49 -3.64 1.84
N HIS A 180 -6.49 -4.35 2.37
CA HIS A 180 -7.84 -4.26 1.85
C HIS A 180 -8.60 -3.09 2.47
N ILE A 181 -9.45 -2.45 1.68
CA ILE A 181 -10.36 -1.41 2.16
C ILE A 181 -11.49 -2.05 2.94
N VAL A 182 -11.69 -1.64 4.18
CA VAL A 182 -12.81 -2.08 5.01
C VAL A 182 -13.78 -0.92 5.17
N VAL A 183 -14.93 -1.00 4.49
CA VAL A 183 -16.03 -0.05 4.65
C VAL A 183 -16.94 -0.55 5.76
N THR A 184 -16.96 0.15 6.89
CA THR A 184 -17.78 -0.20 8.06
C THR A 184 -19.01 0.69 8.13
N SER A 185 -20.14 0.08 8.46
CA SER A 185 -21.43 0.72 8.58
C SER A 185 -21.69 1.30 9.98
N THR A 186 -22.48 2.37 10.10
CA THR A 186 -22.97 2.92 11.39
C THR A 186 -23.79 1.91 12.20
N ALA A 187 -24.34 0.90 11.55
CA ALA A 187 -25.04 -0.21 12.20
C ALA A 187 -24.13 -1.40 12.56
N GLY A 188 -22.84 -1.37 12.18
CA GLY A 188 -21.82 -2.36 12.59
C GLY A 188 -21.49 -3.47 11.58
N GLY A 189 -22.06 -3.45 10.36
CA GLY A 189 -21.61 -4.33 9.26
C GLY A 189 -20.35 -3.82 8.56
N SER A 190 -19.54 -4.68 7.96
CA SER A 190 -18.38 -4.24 7.17
C SER A 190 -18.20 -4.97 5.83
N ALA A 191 -17.80 -4.24 4.79
CA ALA A 191 -17.40 -4.81 3.52
C ALA A 191 -15.89 -4.68 3.37
N THR A 192 -15.23 -5.76 2.96
CA THR A 192 -13.81 -5.73 2.61
C THR A 192 -13.72 -5.67 1.10
N LEU A 193 -13.11 -4.62 0.55
CA LEU A 193 -12.87 -4.37 -0.87
C LEU A 193 -11.38 -4.58 -1.18
N SER A 194 -11.09 -5.25 -2.29
CA SER A 194 -9.73 -5.42 -2.81
C SER A 194 -9.65 -4.97 -4.27
N GLY A 195 -8.57 -4.31 -4.67
CA GLY A 195 -8.36 -3.83 -6.04
C GLY A 195 -9.21 -2.61 -6.42
N VAL A 196 -9.51 -1.72 -5.47
CA VAL A 196 -10.34 -0.52 -5.70
C VAL A 196 -9.51 0.76 -5.53
N GLU A 197 -9.56 1.66 -6.50
CA GLU A 197 -8.86 2.96 -6.47
C GLU A 197 -9.77 4.14 -6.09
N TYR A 198 -11.10 3.95 -6.10
CA TYR A 198 -12.06 4.96 -5.65
C TYR A 198 -13.25 4.32 -4.95
N VAL A 199 -13.65 4.88 -3.80
CA VAL A 199 -14.93 4.56 -3.15
C VAL A 199 -15.83 5.80 -3.19
N ARG A 200 -16.95 5.71 -3.91
CA ARG A 200 -17.98 6.77 -3.87
C ARG A 200 -19.05 6.42 -2.85
N LEU A 201 -19.40 7.36 -1.97
CA LEU A 201 -20.54 7.25 -1.07
C LEU A 201 -21.78 7.86 -1.74
N SER A 202 -22.97 7.35 -1.38
CA SER A 202 -24.25 7.69 -2.02
C SER A 202 -24.72 9.15 -1.87
N ASP A 203 -24.09 9.96 -1.03
CA ASP A 203 -24.44 11.37 -0.79
C ASP A 203 -23.53 12.36 -1.53
N THR A 204 -22.76 11.88 -2.51
CA THR A 204 -21.72 12.59 -3.29
C THR A 204 -20.36 12.71 -2.62
N SER A 205 -20.21 12.31 -1.36
CA SER A 205 -18.91 12.24 -0.70
C SER A 205 -18.03 11.17 -1.35
N THR A 206 -16.85 11.56 -1.79
CA THR A 206 -15.87 10.68 -2.43
C THR A 206 -14.77 10.35 -1.43
N ALA A 207 -14.54 9.06 -1.21
CA ALA A 207 -13.34 8.58 -0.57
C ALA A 207 -12.29 8.25 -1.63
N ALA A 208 -11.28 9.09 -1.76
CA ALA A 208 -10.16 8.78 -2.63
C ALA A 208 -9.28 7.73 -1.95
N ILE A 209 -9.07 6.62 -2.65
CA ILE A 209 -8.11 5.61 -2.23
C ILE A 209 -6.79 5.98 -2.89
N VAL A 210 -5.91 6.55 -2.08
CA VAL A 210 -4.64 7.12 -2.55
C VAL A 210 -3.51 6.16 -2.28
N GLN A 211 -2.61 6.02 -3.24
CA GLN A 211 -1.58 5.00 -3.21
C GLN A 211 -0.30 5.45 -2.54
N ASN A 212 -0.11 6.77 -2.41
CA ASN A 212 1.13 7.34 -1.90
C ASN A 212 0.91 8.72 -1.27
N ALA A 213 1.93 9.21 -0.56
CA ALA A 213 1.86 10.48 0.14
C ALA A 213 1.59 11.66 -0.81
N ASP A 214 2.09 11.61 -2.05
CA ASP A 214 1.87 12.67 -3.04
C ASP A 214 0.44 12.67 -3.58
N GLN A 215 -0.13 11.50 -3.84
CA GLN A 215 -1.54 11.30 -4.20
C GLN A 215 -2.45 11.73 -3.05
N ALA A 216 -2.07 11.42 -1.81
CA ALA A 216 -2.77 11.88 -0.62
C ALA A 216 -2.68 13.42 -0.49
N ALA A 217 -1.52 14.00 -0.78
CA ALA A 217 -1.33 15.44 -0.80
C ALA A 217 -2.20 16.09 -1.87
N VAL A 218 -2.25 15.53 -3.09
CA VAL A 218 -3.14 15.99 -4.16
C VAL A 218 -4.60 15.91 -3.76
N ALA A 219 -5.04 14.81 -3.12
CA ALA A 219 -6.41 14.71 -2.64
C ALA A 219 -6.72 15.78 -1.56
N ARG A 220 -5.79 16.06 -0.63
CA ARG A 220 -5.92 17.13 0.38
C ARG A 220 -5.88 18.54 -0.22
N LEU A 221 -5.19 18.73 -1.34
CA LEU A 221 -5.14 20.02 -2.04
C LEU A 221 -6.50 20.44 -2.61
N TYR A 222 -7.38 19.50 -2.94
CA TYR A 222 -8.76 19.83 -3.34
C TYR A 222 -9.53 20.49 -2.20
N GLU A 223 -9.36 20.01 -0.97
CA GLU A 223 -9.97 20.66 0.20
C GLU A 223 -9.31 21.99 0.50
N ALA A 224 -7.97 22.02 0.52
CA ALA A 224 -7.21 23.22 0.83
C ALA A 224 -7.49 24.37 -0.14
N ILE A 225 -7.61 24.08 -1.44
CA ILE A 225 -7.71 25.11 -2.48
C ILE A 225 -9.14 25.32 -2.96
N LEU A 226 -9.93 24.25 -3.12
CA LEU A 226 -11.28 24.31 -3.70
C LEU A 226 -12.37 24.24 -2.63
N GLY A 227 -12.06 23.70 -1.44
CA GLY A 227 -13.01 23.49 -0.35
C GLY A 227 -14.12 22.52 -0.72
N ARG A 228 -13.75 21.45 -1.42
CA ARG A 228 -14.61 20.33 -1.76
C ARG A 228 -13.77 19.06 -1.83
N THR A 229 -14.45 17.92 -1.76
CA THR A 229 -13.80 16.63 -1.94
C THR A 229 -13.32 16.46 -3.37
N VAL A 230 -12.27 15.64 -3.50
CA VAL A 230 -11.68 15.29 -4.78
C VAL A 230 -12.67 14.51 -5.65
N ASP A 231 -12.80 14.89 -6.92
CA ASP A 231 -13.61 14.14 -7.88
C ASP A 231 -12.76 13.11 -8.64
N GLN A 232 -13.39 12.03 -9.10
CA GLN A 232 -12.69 10.92 -9.76
C GLN A 232 -11.91 11.38 -11.00
N VAL A 233 -12.56 12.12 -11.90
CA VAL A 233 -11.96 12.50 -13.19
C VAL A 233 -10.74 13.40 -12.97
N GLY A 234 -10.87 14.39 -12.09
CA GLY A 234 -9.77 15.27 -11.72
C GLY A 234 -8.64 14.53 -11.00
N PHE A 235 -8.97 13.61 -10.09
CA PHE A 235 -7.95 12.83 -9.39
C PHE A 235 -7.19 11.90 -10.34
N GLU A 236 -7.88 11.19 -11.24
CA GLU A 236 -7.24 10.31 -12.24
C GLU A 236 -6.28 11.11 -13.13
N PHE A 237 -6.67 12.33 -13.52
CA PHE A 237 -5.82 13.23 -14.29
C PHE A 237 -4.53 13.61 -13.54
N PHE A 238 -4.64 14.04 -12.28
CA PHE A 238 -3.46 14.43 -11.49
C PHE A 238 -2.63 13.24 -11.01
N LYS A 239 -3.27 12.08 -10.80
CA LYS A 239 -2.58 10.81 -10.55
C LYS A 239 -1.67 10.43 -11.71
N ALA A 240 -2.20 10.44 -12.94
CA ALA A 240 -1.38 10.20 -14.14
C ALA A 240 -0.25 11.23 -14.28
N ALA A 241 -0.50 12.48 -13.88
CA ALA A 241 0.54 13.51 -13.86
C ALA A 241 1.66 13.16 -12.85
N LEU A 242 1.33 12.74 -11.63
CA LEU A 242 2.31 12.26 -10.63
C LEU A 242 3.12 11.08 -11.17
N GLU A 243 2.44 10.09 -11.76
CA GLU A 243 3.08 8.90 -12.35
C GLU A 243 4.01 9.25 -13.52
N SER A 244 3.74 10.35 -14.23
CA SER A 244 4.65 10.88 -15.26
C SER A 244 5.82 11.73 -14.72
N GLY A 245 6.01 11.77 -13.40
CA GLY A 245 7.12 12.48 -12.74
C GLY A 245 6.84 13.95 -12.41
N ARG A 246 5.58 14.40 -12.44
CA ARG A 246 5.21 15.75 -11.97
C ARG A 246 5.26 15.81 -10.45
N SER A 247 5.71 16.92 -9.88
CA SER A 247 5.73 17.09 -8.43
C SER A 247 4.36 17.51 -7.88
N ALA A 248 4.08 17.16 -6.62
CA ALA A 248 2.87 17.62 -5.92
C ALA A 248 2.80 19.16 -5.85
N SER A 249 3.94 19.86 -5.79
CA SER A 249 4.02 21.33 -5.85
C SER A 249 3.55 21.87 -7.21
N GLN A 250 3.99 21.25 -8.32
CA GLN A 250 3.52 21.62 -9.66
C GLN A 250 2.01 21.40 -9.81
N ILE A 251 1.50 20.30 -9.28
CA ILE A 251 0.06 19.99 -9.29
C ILE A 251 -0.73 20.96 -8.39
N ALA A 252 -0.22 21.31 -7.21
CA ALA A 252 -0.79 22.35 -6.37
C ALA A 252 -0.90 23.69 -7.13
N GLY A 253 0.13 24.02 -7.91
CA GLY A 253 0.12 25.16 -8.82
C GLY A 253 -0.96 25.06 -9.89
N ASP A 254 -1.12 23.90 -10.53
CA ASP A 254 -2.14 23.68 -11.55
C ASP A 254 -3.57 23.80 -10.98
N ILE A 255 -3.82 23.22 -9.80
CA ILE A 255 -5.11 23.30 -9.10
C ILE A 255 -5.41 24.76 -8.73
N LEU A 256 -4.44 25.46 -8.14
CA LEU A 256 -4.58 26.86 -7.74
C LEU A 256 -4.86 27.79 -8.93
N ASN A 257 -4.19 27.56 -10.06
CA ASN A 257 -4.32 28.37 -11.27
C ASN A 257 -5.46 27.92 -12.21
N SER A 258 -6.14 26.82 -11.88
CA SER A 258 -7.30 26.36 -12.63
C SER A 258 -8.43 27.40 -12.60
N PRO A 259 -9.34 27.42 -13.58
CA PRO A 259 -10.51 28.28 -13.55
C PRO A 259 -11.32 28.15 -12.24
N GLU A 260 -11.38 26.94 -11.68
CA GLU A 260 -12.07 26.67 -10.42
C GLU A 260 -11.31 27.26 -9.22
N GLY A 261 -10.00 27.02 -9.11
CA GLY A 261 -9.16 27.57 -8.05
C GLY A 261 -9.15 29.10 -8.04
N GLN A 262 -9.03 29.73 -9.22
CA GLN A 262 -9.10 31.17 -9.35
C GLN A 262 -10.48 31.73 -8.99
N ALA A 263 -11.57 31.05 -9.37
CA ALA A 263 -12.92 31.43 -8.97
C ALA A 263 -13.09 31.32 -7.44
N LYS A 264 -12.60 30.25 -6.82
CA LYS A 264 -12.67 30.06 -5.37
C LYS A 264 -11.90 31.16 -4.62
N LEU A 265 -10.65 31.42 -5.02
CA LEU A 265 -9.85 32.51 -4.45
C LEU A 265 -10.51 33.87 -4.60
N ALA A 266 -11.18 34.13 -5.73
CA ALA A 266 -11.92 35.37 -5.94
C ALA A 266 -13.12 35.49 -5.01
N THR A 267 -13.91 34.42 -4.82
CA THR A 267 -15.06 34.42 -3.90
C THR A 267 -14.66 34.69 -2.45
N LEU A 268 -13.49 34.20 -2.05
CA LEU A 268 -12.96 34.39 -0.70
C LEU A 268 -12.20 35.72 -0.53
N GLY A 269 -12.02 36.49 -1.61
CA GLY A 269 -11.21 37.70 -1.62
C GLY A 269 -9.72 37.44 -1.39
N ALA A 270 -9.26 36.20 -1.57
CA ALA A 270 -7.89 35.74 -1.36
C ALA A 270 -7.02 35.83 -2.63
N ALA A 271 -7.60 36.13 -3.80
CA ALA A 271 -6.90 36.16 -5.09
C ALA A 271 -5.61 36.99 -5.08
N THR A 272 -5.58 38.14 -4.41
CA THR A 272 -4.39 39.00 -4.29
C THR A 272 -3.98 39.29 -2.85
N ASP A 273 -4.67 38.72 -1.86
CA ASP A 273 -4.48 39.00 -0.43
C ASP A 273 -3.89 37.76 0.26
N ALA A 274 -2.60 37.82 0.60
CA ALA A 274 -1.88 36.70 1.19
C ALA A 274 -2.41 36.36 2.59
N THR A 275 -2.85 37.36 3.36
CA THR A 275 -3.44 37.17 4.69
C THR A 275 -4.73 36.37 4.58
N LYS A 276 -5.64 36.79 3.68
CA LYS A 276 -6.88 36.05 3.45
C LYS A 276 -6.62 34.64 2.90
N PHE A 277 -5.65 34.49 2.01
CA PHE A 277 -5.27 33.17 1.49
C PHE A 277 -4.84 32.22 2.61
N VAL A 278 -3.90 32.64 3.47
CA VAL A 278 -3.44 31.80 4.59
C VAL A 278 -4.58 31.54 5.58
N THR A 279 -5.38 32.55 5.93
CA THR A 279 -6.54 32.37 6.82
C THR A 279 -7.55 31.37 6.25
N THR A 280 -7.79 31.38 4.93
CA THR A 280 -8.62 30.39 4.26
C THR A 280 -8.08 28.97 4.43
N LEU A 281 -6.76 28.76 4.35
CA LEU A 281 -6.19 27.41 4.54
C LEU A 281 -6.42 26.89 5.97
N TYR A 282 -6.28 27.75 6.99
CA TYR A 282 -6.61 27.39 8.37
C TYR A 282 -8.09 27.01 8.54
N ASP A 283 -9.00 27.78 7.93
CA ASP A 283 -10.44 27.54 8.03
C ASP A 283 -10.87 26.29 7.26
N GLN A 284 -10.51 26.18 5.97
CA GLN A 284 -11.00 25.12 5.10
C GLN A 284 -10.34 23.77 5.33
N LEU A 285 -9.06 23.75 5.69
CA LEU A 285 -8.30 22.50 5.84
C LEU A 285 -8.13 22.10 7.30
N LEU A 286 -7.87 23.05 8.20
CA LEU A 286 -7.56 22.75 9.61
C LEU A 286 -8.77 22.93 10.53
N ASP A 287 -9.92 23.38 9.99
CA ASP A 287 -11.18 23.60 10.73
C ASP A 287 -11.00 24.47 11.99
N ARG A 288 -10.13 25.49 11.89
CA ARG A 288 -9.85 26.40 13.01
C ARG A 288 -9.41 27.78 12.56
N ALA A 289 -9.54 28.74 13.49
CA ALA A 289 -8.95 30.06 13.30
C ALA A 289 -7.42 30.01 13.43
N PRO A 290 -6.68 30.81 12.64
CA PRO A 290 -5.24 30.94 12.78
C PRO A 290 -4.82 31.63 14.07
N GLU A 291 -3.63 31.27 14.58
CA GLU A 291 -2.92 32.09 15.55
C GLU A 291 -2.33 33.34 14.87
N PRO A 292 -2.32 34.52 15.53
CA PRO A 292 -1.79 35.76 14.96
C PRO A 292 -0.36 35.63 14.41
N GLY A 293 0.54 34.98 15.17
CA GLY A 293 1.94 34.78 14.74
C GLY A 293 2.11 33.75 13.62
N GLY A 294 1.16 32.82 13.45
CA GLY A 294 1.19 31.81 12.39
C GLY A 294 0.93 32.43 11.02
N VAL A 295 -0.13 33.24 10.92
CA VAL A 295 -0.45 33.97 9.67
C VAL A 295 0.66 34.95 9.29
N GLU A 296 1.17 35.73 10.24
CA GLU A 296 2.25 36.69 9.98
C GLU A 296 3.50 36.01 9.40
N SER A 297 3.85 34.82 9.88
CA SER A 297 5.01 34.06 9.41
C SER A 297 4.83 33.61 7.96
N TRP A 298 3.68 33.02 7.62
CA TRP A 298 3.39 32.57 6.25
C TRP A 298 3.26 33.72 5.26
N VAL A 299 2.54 34.78 5.65
CA VAL A 299 2.36 35.98 4.81
C VAL A 299 3.71 36.62 4.49
N LYS A 300 4.60 36.74 5.48
CA LYS A 300 5.95 37.26 5.27
C LYS A 300 6.74 36.44 4.24
N LEU A 301 6.66 35.11 4.29
CA LEU A 301 7.36 34.25 3.32
C LEU A 301 6.77 34.39 1.91
N ILE A 302 5.45 34.51 1.78
CA ILE A 302 4.76 34.74 0.50
C ILE A 302 5.13 36.11 -0.09
N ASP A 303 5.05 37.18 0.71
CA ASP A 303 5.31 38.54 0.27
C ASP A 303 6.78 38.77 -0.13
N GLN A 304 7.69 38.01 0.47
CA GLN A 304 9.12 37.99 0.11
C GLN A 304 9.42 37.15 -1.15
N GLY A 305 8.44 36.40 -1.64
CA GLY A 305 8.63 35.46 -2.76
C GLY A 305 9.48 34.23 -2.40
N SER A 306 9.72 33.99 -1.09
CA SER A 306 10.53 32.88 -0.59
C SER A 306 9.80 31.53 -0.68
N ILE A 307 8.47 31.56 -0.77
CA ILE A 307 7.63 30.39 -0.96
C ILE A 307 6.44 30.74 -1.85
N SER A 308 6.00 29.83 -2.71
CA SER A 308 4.81 30.04 -3.53
C SER A 308 3.54 29.75 -2.74
N ARG A 309 2.40 30.32 -3.16
CA ARG A 309 1.09 29.98 -2.56
C ARG A 309 0.73 28.49 -2.72
N ALA A 310 1.18 27.87 -3.81
CA ALA A 310 1.01 26.45 -4.05
C ALA A 310 1.78 25.61 -3.02
N ASP A 311 3.03 25.99 -2.73
CA ASP A 311 3.85 25.32 -1.72
C ASP A 311 3.31 25.53 -0.30
N VAL A 312 2.73 26.70 -0.01
CA VAL A 312 2.04 26.95 1.26
C VAL A 312 0.80 26.05 1.39
N ALA A 313 -0.05 25.97 0.36
CA ALA A 313 -1.20 25.07 0.37
C ALA A 313 -0.78 23.60 0.54
N LEU A 314 0.30 23.19 -0.12
CA LEU A 314 0.89 21.85 0.02
C LEU A 314 1.44 21.60 1.43
N ALA A 315 2.11 22.58 2.04
CA ALA A 315 2.63 22.48 3.41
C ALA A 315 1.49 22.34 4.44
N PHE A 316 0.39 23.08 4.26
CA PHE A 316 -0.82 22.92 5.07
C PHE A 316 -1.42 21.53 4.87
N ALA A 317 -1.61 21.11 3.61
CA ALA A 317 -2.13 19.79 3.25
C ALA A 317 -1.31 18.66 3.88
N ASN A 318 0.01 18.77 3.92
CA ASN A 318 0.89 17.71 4.44
C ASN A 318 1.26 17.86 5.92
N SER A 319 0.78 18.91 6.59
CA SER A 319 0.98 19.06 8.03
C SER A 319 0.30 17.92 8.79
N ALA A 320 0.84 17.53 9.95
CA ALA A 320 0.23 16.53 10.82
C ALA A 320 -1.23 16.87 11.16
N GLU A 321 -1.53 18.17 11.31
CA GLU A 321 -2.89 18.67 11.56
C GLU A 321 -3.78 18.56 10.31
N GLY A 322 -3.29 18.95 9.13
CA GLY A 322 -4.04 18.83 7.87
C GLY A 322 -4.37 17.38 7.51
N VAL A 323 -3.43 16.45 7.79
CA VAL A 323 -3.67 15.01 7.67
C VAL A 323 -4.74 14.56 8.66
N SER A 324 -4.63 14.96 9.93
CA SER A 324 -5.59 14.57 10.98
C SER A 324 -7.01 15.07 10.71
N VAL A 325 -7.17 16.35 10.37
CA VAL A 325 -8.49 16.98 10.12
C VAL A 325 -9.11 16.43 8.85
N THR A 326 -8.33 16.25 7.78
CA THR A 326 -8.88 15.66 6.55
C THR A 326 -9.34 14.24 6.82
N ASN A 327 -8.52 13.39 7.45
CA ASN A 327 -8.89 12.01 7.75
C ASN A 327 -10.12 11.89 8.68
N ALA A 328 -10.38 12.89 9.52
CA ALA A 328 -11.53 12.93 10.41
C ALA A 328 -12.82 13.41 9.71
N ASN A 329 -12.71 14.32 8.74
CA ASN A 329 -13.85 15.01 8.14
C ASN A 329 -14.20 14.51 6.71
N HIS A 330 -13.22 14.16 5.87
CA HIS A 330 -13.42 13.69 4.49
C HIS A 330 -12.43 12.57 4.12
N THR A 331 -12.93 11.44 3.62
CA THR A 331 -12.18 10.18 3.62
C THR A 331 -11.11 10.08 2.52
N VAL A 332 -9.96 10.74 2.67
CA VAL A 332 -8.74 10.34 1.95
C VAL A 332 -8.20 9.09 2.64
N ILE A 333 -8.46 7.93 2.07
CA ILE A 333 -7.94 6.66 2.60
C ILE A 333 -6.62 6.41 1.90
N VAL A 334 -5.52 6.44 2.64
CA VAL A 334 -4.26 5.91 2.11
C VAL A 334 -4.41 4.40 2.07
N ASN A 335 -4.68 3.87 0.89
CA ASN A 335 -4.60 2.44 0.62
C ASN A 335 -3.85 2.28 -0.70
N ALA A 336 -2.54 2.07 -0.58
CA ALA A 336 -1.76 1.64 -1.72
C ALA A 336 -2.24 0.26 -2.17
N PRO A 337 -2.44 0.01 -3.48
CA PRO A 337 -2.17 -1.31 -3.99
C PRO A 337 -0.72 -1.57 -3.67
N VAL A 338 -0.50 -2.43 -2.67
CA VAL A 338 0.72 -3.19 -2.62
C VAL A 338 0.61 -4.13 -3.83
N VAL A 339 1.21 -3.78 -4.97
CA VAL A 339 1.43 -4.76 -6.06
C VAL A 339 2.51 -5.77 -5.63
N ALA A 340 3.21 -5.45 -4.54
CA ALA A 340 3.99 -6.40 -3.79
C ALA A 340 3.11 -7.36 -2.97
N SER A 341 3.52 -8.62 -2.85
CA SER A 341 3.00 -9.47 -1.78
C SER A 341 3.52 -8.90 -0.46
N SER A 342 2.63 -8.59 0.51
CA SER A 342 3.04 -8.20 1.85
C SER A 342 2.58 -9.18 2.92
N THR A 343 3.42 -9.38 3.93
CA THR A 343 3.09 -10.11 5.14
C THR A 343 3.52 -9.30 6.35
N ILE A 344 2.71 -9.31 7.41
CA ILE A 344 3.03 -8.68 8.68
C ILE A 344 3.20 -9.75 9.76
N ASP A 345 4.27 -9.66 10.55
CA ASP A 345 4.47 -10.57 11.69
C ASP A 345 3.72 -10.09 12.95
N ALA A 346 3.78 -10.89 14.02
CA ALA A 346 3.11 -10.56 15.29
C ALA A 346 3.71 -9.35 16.02
N ALA A 347 4.94 -8.95 15.68
CA ALA A 347 5.62 -7.77 16.22
C ALA A 347 5.34 -6.51 15.38
N GLY A 348 4.72 -6.66 14.22
CA GLY A 348 4.34 -5.59 13.32
C GLY A 348 5.37 -5.28 12.24
N HIS A 349 6.39 -6.12 12.03
CA HIS A 349 7.33 -5.97 10.91
C HIS A 349 6.65 -6.39 9.60
N LEU A 350 6.80 -5.58 8.56
CA LEU A 350 6.33 -5.84 7.22
C LEU A 350 7.44 -6.50 6.40
N THR A 351 7.08 -7.54 5.66
CA THR A 351 7.86 -7.99 4.51
C THR A 351 7.08 -7.66 3.26
N VAL A 352 7.69 -6.93 2.33
CA VAL A 352 7.08 -6.47 1.07
C VAL A 352 7.92 -7.00 -0.09
N THR A 353 7.34 -7.65 -1.08
CA THR A 353 8.07 -8.20 -2.25
C THR A 353 7.48 -7.70 -3.56
N SER A 354 8.21 -6.87 -4.30
CA SER A 354 7.76 -6.26 -5.56
C SER A 354 7.83 -7.20 -6.77
N GLY A 355 7.19 -6.78 -7.86
CA GLY A 355 7.06 -7.51 -9.10
C GLY A 355 8.07 -7.03 -10.15
N PRO A 356 7.86 -7.35 -11.44
CA PRO A 356 8.72 -6.91 -12.53
C PRO A 356 8.31 -5.56 -13.17
N GLY A 357 7.65 -4.67 -12.41
CA GLY A 357 7.19 -3.36 -12.89
C GLY A 357 7.72 -2.20 -12.04
N ASP A 358 7.27 -0.98 -12.35
CA ASP A 358 7.62 0.19 -11.55
C ASP A 358 6.69 0.25 -10.33
N GLU A 359 7.21 -0.08 -9.14
CA GLU A 359 6.40 -0.19 -7.94
C GLU A 359 6.71 0.87 -6.88
N LEU A 360 5.71 1.13 -6.03
CA LEU A 360 5.89 1.88 -4.80
C LEU A 360 5.84 0.93 -3.61
N LEU A 361 6.93 0.90 -2.84
CA LEU A 361 7.05 0.12 -1.63
C LEU A 361 7.11 1.06 -0.43
N ARG A 362 6.32 0.72 0.61
CA ARG A 362 6.31 1.45 1.87
C ARG A 362 6.37 0.48 3.05
N GLY A 363 7.28 0.74 3.97
CA GLY A 363 7.22 0.16 5.30
C GLY A 363 6.30 0.97 6.23
N GLY A 364 6.29 0.57 7.49
CA GLY A 364 5.45 1.04 8.57
C GLY A 364 6.28 1.73 9.64
N SER A 365 6.10 1.30 10.89
CA SER A 365 6.69 1.95 12.08
C SER A 365 7.67 1.04 12.84
N LYS A 366 8.08 -0.04 12.18
CA LYS A 366 8.94 -1.10 12.68
C LYS A 366 9.99 -1.37 11.62
N GLY A 367 11.05 -2.09 11.99
CA GLY A 367 12.07 -2.49 11.02
C GLY A 367 11.52 -3.48 10.01
N ASP A 368 11.42 -3.06 8.76
CA ASP A 368 10.74 -3.77 7.70
C ASP A 368 11.72 -4.34 6.67
N PHE A 369 11.25 -5.31 5.90
CA PHE A 369 12.03 -5.95 4.84
C PHE A 369 11.37 -5.80 3.48
N LEU A 370 11.97 -4.99 2.62
CA LEU A 370 11.45 -4.64 1.31
C LEU A 370 12.33 -5.27 0.22
N ILE A 371 11.77 -6.19 -0.56
CA ILE A 371 12.45 -6.93 -1.61
C ILE A 371 12.04 -6.36 -2.96
N LEU A 372 13.02 -5.85 -3.71
CA LEU A 372 12.82 -5.24 -5.02
C LEU A 372 12.96 -6.28 -6.13
N GLY A 373 12.05 -6.19 -7.09
CA GLY A 373 12.11 -6.86 -8.38
C GLY A 373 12.78 -5.99 -9.44
N ASP A 374 12.37 -6.18 -10.69
CA ASP A 374 12.86 -5.40 -11.82
C ASP A 374 11.94 -4.20 -12.03
N GLY A 375 12.50 -3.02 -12.31
CA GLY A 375 11.69 -1.82 -12.57
C GLY A 375 12.34 -0.56 -12.03
N SER A 376 11.65 0.56 -12.22
CA SER A 376 11.96 1.85 -11.58
C SER A 376 11.10 2.00 -10.34
N ASP A 377 11.63 1.62 -9.18
CA ASP A 377 10.84 1.58 -7.94
C ASP A 377 10.98 2.86 -7.11
N THR A 378 9.98 3.13 -6.29
CA THR A 378 10.06 4.11 -5.20
C THR A 378 9.89 3.39 -3.88
N VAL A 379 10.86 3.54 -2.98
CA VAL A 379 10.90 2.83 -1.70
C VAL A 379 10.98 3.83 -0.56
N ASP A 380 10.12 3.64 0.43
CA ASP A 380 10.07 4.43 1.66
C ASP A 380 9.98 3.45 2.84
N GLY A 381 11.08 3.16 3.52
CA GLY A 381 11.10 2.16 4.59
C GLY A 381 10.25 2.55 5.81
N GLY A 382 9.97 3.85 5.99
CA GLY A 382 9.12 4.33 7.07
C GLY A 382 9.95 4.67 8.31
N ALA A 383 9.48 4.28 9.49
CA ALA A 383 10.23 4.46 10.73
C ALA A 383 10.69 3.10 11.24
N GLY A 384 11.92 3.01 11.73
CA GLY A 384 12.50 1.75 12.16
C GLY A 384 13.90 1.58 11.60
N PHE A 385 14.41 0.36 11.66
CA PHE A 385 15.63 -0.04 10.97
C PHE A 385 15.23 -0.89 9.78
N ASP A 386 15.24 -0.30 8.60
CA ASP A 386 14.61 -0.86 7.41
C ASP A 386 15.64 -1.46 6.45
N HIS A 387 15.26 -2.61 5.90
CA HIS A 387 16.08 -3.40 5.00
C HIS A 387 15.51 -3.37 3.59
N VAL A 388 16.34 -3.05 2.61
CA VAL A 388 15.99 -3.16 1.19
C VAL A 388 16.85 -4.23 0.53
N GLN A 389 16.25 -5.20 -0.13
CA GLN A 389 16.95 -6.25 -0.90
C GLN A 389 16.84 -5.99 -2.39
N ILE A 390 17.98 -5.88 -3.05
CA ILE A 390 18.14 -5.95 -4.50
C ILE A 390 18.88 -7.26 -4.77
N ASN A 391 18.27 -8.18 -5.52
CA ASN A 391 18.81 -9.54 -5.68
C ASN A 391 20.06 -9.59 -6.60
N GLU A 392 20.26 -8.56 -7.41
CA GLU A 392 21.37 -8.48 -8.35
C GLU A 392 22.64 -7.87 -7.74
N PRO A 393 23.83 -8.14 -8.31
CA PRO A 393 25.10 -7.55 -7.87
C PRO A 393 25.14 -6.03 -7.95
N LEU A 394 25.83 -5.37 -7.01
CA LEU A 394 25.98 -3.91 -6.98
C LEU A 394 26.64 -3.35 -8.25
N ALA A 395 27.55 -4.11 -8.87
CA ALA A 395 28.23 -3.71 -10.10
C ALA A 395 27.30 -3.53 -11.32
N ASN A 396 26.05 -4.03 -11.25
CA ASN A 396 25.04 -3.82 -12.28
C ASN A 396 24.39 -2.42 -12.21
N TYR A 397 24.72 -1.63 -11.19
CA TYR A 397 24.06 -0.37 -10.89
C TYR A 397 25.04 0.79 -10.77
N ALA A 398 24.60 1.98 -11.18
CA ALA A 398 25.18 3.24 -10.73
C ALA A 398 24.40 3.72 -9.50
N THR A 399 25.11 4.18 -8.47
CA THR A 399 24.50 4.69 -7.25
C THR A 399 24.85 6.15 -7.01
N ARG A 400 23.91 6.90 -6.42
CA ARG A 400 24.13 8.28 -5.98
C ARG A 400 23.25 8.60 -4.78
N VAL A 401 23.62 9.65 -4.07
CA VAL A 401 22.74 10.29 -3.08
C VAL A 401 22.15 11.55 -3.70
N GLU A 402 20.84 11.70 -3.61
CA GLU A 402 20.09 12.86 -4.09
C GLU A 402 19.15 13.36 -3.00
N GLY A 403 19.53 14.46 -2.33
CA GLY A 403 18.80 14.95 -1.16
C GLY A 403 18.80 13.90 -0.04
N ASN A 404 17.61 13.49 0.39
CA ASN A 404 17.40 12.46 1.41
C ASN A 404 17.21 11.04 0.83
N LYS A 405 17.55 10.84 -0.45
CA LYS A 405 17.32 9.59 -1.16
C LYS A 405 18.63 8.96 -1.60
N PHE A 406 18.71 7.65 -1.46
CA PHE A 406 19.67 6.82 -2.17
C PHE A 406 19.05 6.38 -3.50
N VAL A 407 19.73 6.65 -4.60
CA VAL A 407 19.22 6.36 -5.95
C VAL A 407 20.10 5.31 -6.61
N VAL A 408 19.44 4.29 -7.18
CA VAL A 408 20.06 3.14 -7.81
C VAL A 408 19.58 3.08 -9.26
N THR A 409 20.49 3.26 -10.22
CA THR A 409 20.17 3.21 -11.65
C THR A 409 20.73 1.92 -12.25
N ASN A 410 19.88 1.06 -12.80
CA ASN A 410 20.31 -0.15 -13.49
C ASN A 410 21.05 0.20 -14.79
N LEU A 411 22.30 -0.26 -14.92
CA LEU A 411 23.17 0.11 -16.04
C LEU A 411 22.74 -0.52 -17.38
N GLN A 412 21.91 -1.57 -17.36
CA GLN A 412 21.43 -2.24 -18.57
C GLN A 412 20.08 -1.68 -19.03
N THR A 413 19.13 -1.52 -18.10
CA THR A 413 17.76 -1.12 -18.42
C THR A 413 17.53 0.38 -18.31
N THR A 414 18.45 1.11 -17.66
CA THR A 414 18.31 2.52 -17.27
C THR A 414 17.16 2.81 -16.29
N ALA A 415 16.54 1.75 -15.76
CA ALA A 415 15.53 1.87 -14.71
C ALA A 415 16.16 2.51 -13.47
N GLU A 416 15.41 3.40 -12.82
CA GLU A 416 15.89 4.17 -11.68
C GLU A 416 15.01 3.92 -10.46
N THR A 417 15.61 3.36 -9.42
CA THR A 417 14.97 3.13 -8.13
C THR A 417 15.41 4.18 -7.13
N THR A 418 14.46 4.80 -6.44
CA THR A 418 14.72 5.76 -5.35
C THR A 418 14.37 5.14 -4.01
N ILE A 419 15.26 5.24 -3.04
CA ILE A 419 15.14 4.63 -1.71
C ILE A 419 15.33 5.72 -0.66
N GLN A 420 14.35 5.88 0.23
CA GLN A 420 14.43 6.77 1.40
C GLN A 420 14.03 6.00 2.65
N ASN A 421 14.44 6.51 3.82
CA ASN A 421 14.12 5.92 5.12
C ASN A 421 14.45 4.42 5.18
N ALA A 422 15.61 4.05 4.64
CA ALA A 422 16.10 2.68 4.72
C ALA A 422 17.61 2.69 4.92
N GLU A 423 18.03 1.98 5.95
CA GLU A 423 19.37 2.02 6.49
C GLU A 423 20.25 0.93 5.88
N TYR A 424 19.68 -0.24 5.58
CA TYR A 424 20.41 -1.41 5.14
C TYR A 424 19.97 -1.88 3.75
N ILE A 425 20.78 -1.60 2.73
CA ILE A 425 20.47 -1.97 1.34
C ILE A 425 21.36 -3.13 0.93
N LYS A 426 20.78 -4.33 0.90
CA LYS A 426 21.46 -5.56 0.51
C LYS A 426 21.38 -5.77 -0.99
N PHE A 427 22.53 -5.72 -1.65
CA PHE A 427 22.69 -6.24 -3.00
C PHE A 427 23.05 -7.73 -2.94
N GLY A 428 22.98 -8.42 -4.09
CA GLY A 428 23.33 -9.84 -4.16
C GLY A 428 24.73 -10.16 -3.58
N ASP A 429 25.71 -9.29 -3.81
CA ASP A 429 27.10 -9.45 -3.41
C ASP A 429 27.62 -8.39 -2.41
N ALA A 430 26.96 -7.26 -2.29
CA ALA A 430 27.39 -6.14 -1.45
C ALA A 430 26.31 -5.69 -0.48
N VAL A 431 26.68 -4.79 0.43
CA VAL A 431 25.77 -4.08 1.33
C VAL A 431 26.09 -2.61 1.21
N VAL A 432 25.06 -1.79 1.03
CA VAL A 432 25.15 -0.33 1.16
C VAL A 432 24.43 0.07 2.45
N ILE A 433 25.06 0.95 3.22
CA ILE A 433 24.56 1.45 4.50
C ILE A 433 24.31 2.94 4.35
N ASN A 434 23.08 3.36 4.64
CA ASN A 434 22.71 4.76 4.77
C ASN A 434 22.67 5.11 6.25
N ALA A 435 23.69 5.82 6.71
CA ALA A 435 23.78 6.33 8.07
C ALA A 435 23.12 7.71 8.16
N SER A 436 22.44 7.98 9.26
CA SER A 436 21.79 9.26 9.55
C SER A 436 22.79 10.32 10.03
N ASN A 437 23.94 9.90 10.55
CA ASN A 437 24.95 10.78 11.12
C ASN A 437 26.37 10.18 11.03
N SER A 438 27.35 10.95 11.49
CA SER A 438 28.76 10.55 11.46
C SER A 438 29.08 9.36 12.36
N ASP A 439 28.41 9.24 13.52
CA ASP A 439 28.69 8.18 14.49
C ASP A 439 28.22 6.83 13.95
N GLU A 440 27.02 6.78 13.36
CA GLU A 440 26.50 5.59 12.67
C GLU A 440 27.40 5.12 11.52
N ALA A 441 27.89 6.06 10.70
CA ALA A 441 28.83 5.75 9.61
C ALA A 441 30.16 5.21 10.16
N VAL A 442 30.65 5.74 11.27
CA VAL A 442 31.84 5.25 11.95
C VAL A 442 31.62 3.85 12.50
N ILE A 443 30.47 3.56 13.12
CA ILE A 443 30.11 2.21 13.60
C ILE A 443 30.05 1.22 12.44
N ALA A 444 29.44 1.59 11.31
CA ALA A 444 29.43 0.76 10.09
C ALA A 444 30.84 0.44 9.59
N ARG A 445 31.79 1.39 9.70
CA ARG A 445 33.19 1.17 9.36
C ARG A 445 33.97 0.34 10.38
N MET A 446 33.54 0.29 11.65
CA MET A 446 34.18 -0.58 12.64
C MET A 446 34.08 -2.06 12.26
N TYR A 447 33.01 -2.48 11.57
CA TYR A 447 32.91 -3.82 11.00
C TYR A 447 34.05 -4.11 10.02
N ASN A 448 34.34 -3.17 9.12
CA ASN A 448 35.46 -3.30 8.18
C ASN A 448 36.79 -3.25 8.93
N ALA A 449 36.99 -2.29 9.83
CA ALA A 449 38.26 -2.14 10.55
C ALA A 449 38.61 -3.33 11.45
N VAL A 450 37.63 -3.89 12.16
CA VAL A 450 37.85 -4.90 13.20
C VAL A 450 37.65 -6.32 12.67
N LEU A 451 36.68 -6.53 11.77
CA LEU A 451 36.25 -7.87 11.33
C LEU A 451 36.51 -8.13 9.84
N ASP A 452 37.01 -7.15 9.07
CA ASP A 452 37.28 -7.25 7.63
C ASP A 452 36.05 -7.74 6.81
N ARG A 453 34.86 -7.26 7.20
CA ARG A 453 33.60 -7.58 6.52
C ARG A 453 32.60 -6.44 6.64
N SER A 454 31.59 -6.44 5.78
CA SER A 454 30.40 -5.61 5.95
C SER A 454 29.58 -6.05 7.17
N ALA A 455 28.83 -5.09 7.73
CA ALA A 455 27.90 -5.37 8.82
C ALA A 455 26.77 -6.30 8.38
N ASP A 456 26.36 -7.18 9.27
CA ASP A 456 25.06 -7.85 9.18
C ASP A 456 23.98 -6.93 9.77
N PRO A 457 22.71 -7.05 9.34
CA PRO A 457 21.68 -6.09 9.73
C PRO A 457 21.43 -6.06 11.24
N ASN A 458 21.29 -7.23 11.87
CA ASN A 458 21.00 -7.34 13.30
C ASN A 458 22.14 -6.76 14.16
N GLY A 459 23.39 -7.04 13.78
CA GLY A 459 24.55 -6.48 14.46
C GLY A 459 24.64 -4.96 14.29
N LEU A 460 24.33 -4.44 13.09
CA LEU A 460 24.36 -3.00 12.84
C LEU A 460 23.30 -2.28 13.67
N GLU A 461 22.06 -2.76 13.62
CA GLU A 461 20.93 -2.24 14.39
C GLU A 461 21.24 -2.26 15.90
N TYR A 462 21.83 -3.35 16.39
CA TYR A 462 22.23 -3.47 17.80
C TYR A 462 23.22 -2.37 18.22
N HIS A 463 24.26 -2.12 17.42
CA HIS A 463 25.28 -1.13 17.77
C HIS A 463 24.78 0.31 17.61
N TRP A 464 23.97 0.59 16.60
CA TRP A 464 23.31 1.90 16.48
C TRP A 464 22.33 2.12 17.64
N THR A 465 21.55 1.11 18.03
CA THR A 465 20.68 1.22 19.22
C THR A 465 21.49 1.55 20.48
N ALA A 466 22.68 0.93 20.65
CA ALA A 466 23.56 1.24 21.76
C ALA A 466 24.11 2.67 21.72
N ASP A 467 24.45 3.17 20.54
CA ASP A 467 24.91 4.55 20.30
C ASP A 467 23.81 5.56 20.63
N HIS A 468 22.60 5.35 20.11
CA HIS A 468 21.41 6.16 20.43
C HIS A 468 21.05 6.14 21.93
N ALA A 469 21.37 5.05 22.64
CA ALA A 469 21.23 4.96 24.10
C ALA A 469 22.37 5.66 24.87
N GLY A 470 23.34 6.27 24.18
CA GLY A 470 24.45 7.04 24.75
C GLY A 470 25.74 6.26 24.95
N THR A 471 25.88 5.07 24.37
CA THR A 471 27.15 4.32 24.40
C THR A 471 28.14 5.01 23.48
N SER A 472 29.27 5.48 24.03
CA SER A 472 30.31 6.10 23.19
C SER A 472 30.84 5.16 22.11
N LEU A 473 31.25 5.70 20.95
CA LEU A 473 31.97 4.97 19.90
C LEU A 473 33.13 4.12 20.43
N LYS A 474 33.88 4.64 21.42
CA LYS A 474 34.95 3.88 22.08
C LYS A 474 34.41 2.62 22.79
N GLY A 475 33.29 2.76 23.52
CA GLY A 475 32.63 1.63 24.19
C GLY A 475 32.11 0.58 23.22
N ILE A 476 31.59 1.01 22.06
CA ILE A 476 31.18 0.12 20.97
C ILE A 476 32.41 -0.59 20.38
N ALA A 477 33.51 0.13 20.11
CA ALA A 477 34.76 -0.47 19.65
C ALA A 477 35.36 -1.46 20.67
N ASP A 478 35.28 -1.18 21.98
CA ASP A 478 35.66 -2.13 23.03
C ASP A 478 34.80 -3.41 22.96
N ALA A 479 33.50 -3.29 22.64
CA ALA A 479 32.60 -4.44 22.45
C ALA A 479 32.96 -5.28 21.21
N PHE A 480 33.33 -4.65 20.08
CA PHE A 480 33.85 -5.35 18.90
C PHE A 480 35.12 -6.13 19.23
N LEU A 481 36.09 -5.49 19.88
CA LEU A 481 37.36 -6.12 20.26
C LEU A 481 37.15 -7.25 21.29
N GLY A 482 36.14 -7.13 22.14
CA GLY A 482 35.74 -8.16 23.11
C GLY A 482 34.85 -9.26 22.54
N SER A 483 34.41 -9.15 21.29
CA SER A 483 33.50 -10.11 20.68
C SER A 483 34.15 -11.49 20.50
N ALA A 484 33.33 -12.54 20.59
CA ALA A 484 33.81 -13.90 20.35
C ALA A 484 34.38 -14.06 18.92
N GLU A 485 33.86 -13.32 17.95
CA GLU A 485 34.32 -13.32 16.57
C GLU A 485 35.75 -12.79 16.46
N PHE A 486 36.01 -11.58 16.96
CA PHE A 486 37.36 -10.99 16.92
C PHE A 486 38.38 -11.84 17.69
N GLN A 487 37.99 -12.32 18.89
CA GLN A 487 38.86 -13.16 19.72
C GLN A 487 39.17 -14.51 19.06
N ALA A 488 38.22 -15.10 18.33
CA ALA A 488 38.44 -16.34 17.59
C ALA A 488 39.34 -16.16 16.37
N GLN A 489 39.21 -15.04 15.66
CA GLN A 489 39.96 -14.77 14.43
C GLN A 489 41.40 -14.30 14.70
N HIS A 490 41.60 -13.47 15.73
CA HIS A 490 42.88 -12.78 15.96
C HIS A 490 43.53 -13.09 17.31
N GLY A 491 42.76 -13.58 18.29
CA GLY A 491 43.26 -13.82 19.64
C GLY A 491 43.89 -12.58 20.29
N SER A 492 44.99 -12.80 21.02
CA SER A 492 45.73 -11.71 21.67
C SER A 492 46.82 -11.18 20.74
N LEU A 493 46.62 -9.97 20.20
CA LEU A 493 47.59 -9.26 19.39
C LEU A 493 48.47 -8.34 20.25
N THR A 494 49.75 -8.22 19.91
CA THR A 494 50.60 -7.11 20.39
C THR A 494 50.12 -5.77 19.81
N ASN A 495 50.61 -4.64 20.34
CA ASN A 495 50.26 -3.32 19.82
C ASN A 495 50.68 -3.14 18.35
N SER A 496 51.89 -3.61 18.00
CA SER A 496 52.40 -3.60 16.63
C SER A 496 51.56 -4.43 15.66
N GLU A 497 51.18 -5.65 16.05
CA GLU A 497 50.32 -6.50 15.23
C GLU A 497 48.92 -5.90 15.08
N PHE A 498 48.37 -5.33 16.16
CA PHE A 498 47.06 -4.69 16.14
C PHE A 498 47.01 -3.48 15.20
N VAL A 499 48.00 -2.57 15.27
CA VAL A 499 48.06 -1.42 14.36
C VAL A 499 48.20 -1.90 12.91
N THR A 500 49.03 -2.92 12.66
CA THR A 500 49.17 -3.50 11.32
C THR A 500 47.83 -4.05 10.79
N LEU A 501 47.06 -4.73 11.64
CA LEU A 501 45.73 -5.23 11.30
C LEU A 501 44.75 -4.11 10.92
N MET A 502 44.75 -2.98 11.64
CA MET A 502 43.87 -1.85 11.30
C MET A 502 44.18 -1.25 9.92
N TYR A 503 45.46 -1.16 9.54
CA TYR A 503 45.86 -0.72 8.21
C TYR A 503 45.42 -1.72 7.13
N ASP A 504 45.54 -3.02 7.39
CA ASP A 504 45.18 -4.07 6.44
C ASP A 504 43.67 -4.13 6.22
N ASN A 505 42.89 -4.20 7.32
CA ASN A 505 41.45 -4.35 7.28
C ASN A 505 40.73 -3.07 6.81
N MET A 506 41.02 -1.91 7.39
CA MET A 506 40.27 -0.68 7.08
C MET A 506 40.78 0.04 5.83
N LEU A 507 42.10 0.06 5.63
CA LEU A 507 42.74 0.89 4.60
C LEU A 507 43.24 0.06 3.41
N HIS A 508 43.33 -1.27 3.55
CA HIS A 508 43.83 -2.20 2.55
C HIS A 508 45.20 -1.78 2.00
N ARG A 509 46.11 -1.42 2.91
CA ARG A 509 47.49 -1.07 2.59
C ARG A 509 48.42 -1.41 3.74
N SER A 510 49.71 -1.51 3.47
CA SER A 510 50.71 -1.60 4.53
C SER A 510 50.82 -0.28 5.32
N PRO A 511 51.11 -0.33 6.63
CA PRO A 511 51.38 0.85 7.44
C PRO A 511 52.56 1.65 6.89
N ASP A 512 52.44 2.97 6.85
CA ASP A 512 53.61 3.83 6.70
C ASP A 512 54.38 3.92 8.03
N THR A 513 55.68 4.17 7.95
CA THR A 513 56.57 4.11 9.11
C THR A 513 56.21 5.14 10.19
N GLU A 514 55.76 6.33 9.80
CA GLU A 514 55.44 7.40 10.75
C GLU A 514 54.14 7.12 11.49
N GLY A 515 53.05 6.82 10.76
CA GLY A 515 51.76 6.49 11.34
C GLY A 515 51.79 5.23 12.20
N PHE A 516 52.51 4.20 11.77
CA PHE A 516 52.73 2.98 12.56
C PHE A 516 53.41 3.30 13.91
N ASN A 517 54.56 4.00 13.86
CA ASN A 517 55.30 4.34 15.07
C ASN A 517 54.51 5.27 16.01
N TYR A 518 53.68 6.16 15.45
CA TYR A 518 52.80 7.03 16.21
C TYR A 518 51.79 6.25 17.06
N PHE A 519 50.99 5.37 16.43
CA PHE A 519 49.98 4.60 17.15
C PHE A 519 50.60 3.60 18.13
N VAL A 520 51.65 2.88 17.73
CA VAL A 520 52.33 1.92 18.61
C VAL A 520 52.87 2.61 19.85
N LYS A 521 53.51 3.79 19.70
CA LYS A 521 54.02 4.56 20.84
C LYS A 521 52.91 4.95 21.81
N LEU A 522 51.74 5.38 21.32
CA LEU A 522 50.62 5.78 22.17
C LEU A 522 49.99 4.60 22.91
N LEU A 523 49.91 3.43 22.26
CA LEU A 523 49.45 2.19 22.88
C LEU A 523 50.45 1.69 23.93
N ASP A 524 51.75 1.72 23.62
CA ASP A 524 52.81 1.29 24.54
C ASP A 524 52.90 2.19 25.78
N SER A 525 52.64 3.49 25.62
CA SER A 525 52.52 4.43 26.75
C SER A 525 51.16 4.39 27.45
N SER A 526 50.23 3.54 27.00
CA SER A 526 48.85 3.45 27.50
C SER A 526 48.11 4.80 27.48
N SER A 527 48.50 5.70 26.58
CA SER A 527 47.88 7.02 26.42
C SER A 527 46.57 6.95 25.65
N ILE A 528 46.40 5.90 24.85
CA ILE A 528 45.15 5.53 24.18
C ILE A 528 44.95 4.01 24.31
N SER A 529 43.72 3.54 24.20
CA SER A 529 43.40 2.12 24.11
C SER A 529 43.36 1.65 22.64
N LYS A 530 43.28 0.32 22.44
CA LYS A 530 43.04 -0.24 21.10
C LYS A 530 41.69 0.21 20.52
N ALA A 531 40.67 0.39 21.35
CA ALA A 531 39.38 0.94 20.91
C ALA A 531 39.51 2.38 20.41
N ASP A 532 40.33 3.23 21.05
CA ASP A 532 40.60 4.58 20.56
C ASP A 532 41.25 4.55 19.15
N VAL A 533 42.12 3.56 18.91
CA VAL A 533 42.71 3.34 17.59
C VAL A 533 41.66 2.89 16.57
N VAL A 534 40.76 1.95 16.91
CA VAL A 534 39.65 1.54 16.03
C VAL A 534 38.83 2.75 15.60
N VAL A 535 38.39 3.57 16.56
CA VAL A 535 37.60 4.78 16.28
C VAL A 535 38.40 5.73 15.38
N SER A 536 39.68 5.94 15.65
CA SER A 536 40.54 6.83 14.86
C SER A 536 40.70 6.38 13.41
N PHE A 537 40.81 5.07 13.17
CA PHE A 537 40.88 4.52 11.81
C PHE A 537 39.53 4.62 11.10
N ALA A 538 38.45 4.18 11.74
CA ALA A 538 37.10 4.18 11.16
C ALA A 538 36.59 5.60 10.83
N ALA A 539 36.95 6.59 11.66
CA ALA A 539 36.61 8.01 11.46
C ALA A 539 37.61 8.77 10.56
N SER A 540 38.64 8.12 10.03
CA SER A 540 39.63 8.80 9.19
C SER A 540 39.06 9.15 7.81
N ALA A 541 39.52 10.26 7.23
CA ALA A 541 39.18 10.63 5.84
C ALA A 541 39.59 9.56 4.81
N GLU A 542 40.62 8.76 5.12
CA GLU A 542 41.01 7.63 4.26
C GLU A 542 39.98 6.49 4.33
N ALA A 543 39.46 6.18 5.52
CA ALA A 543 38.38 5.22 5.69
C ALA A 543 37.06 5.67 5.05
N GLU A 544 36.75 6.98 5.12
CA GLU A 544 35.67 7.61 4.36
C GLU A 544 35.83 7.34 2.87
N ALA A 545 37.00 7.66 2.32
CA ALA A 545 37.27 7.46 0.89
C ALA A 545 37.18 5.98 0.47
N LYS A 546 37.62 5.05 1.33
CA LYS A 546 37.56 3.60 1.06
C LYS A 546 36.15 3.04 1.05
N THR A 547 35.23 3.64 1.80
CA THR A 547 33.86 3.15 1.98
C THR A 547 32.81 4.03 1.30
N ALA A 548 33.21 5.09 0.59
CA ALA A 548 32.29 6.05 -0.04
C ALA A 548 31.30 5.46 -1.05
N GLY A 549 31.56 4.24 -1.57
CA GLY A 549 30.62 3.53 -2.47
C GLY A 549 29.60 2.64 -1.75
N THR A 550 29.76 2.42 -0.44
CA THR A 550 28.93 1.48 0.34
C THR A 550 28.47 2.02 1.68
N ILE A 551 28.99 3.17 2.14
CA ILE A 551 28.56 3.82 3.38
C ILE A 551 28.34 5.30 3.07
N HIS A 552 27.10 5.74 3.19
CA HIS A 552 26.66 7.10 2.94
C HIS A 552 26.13 7.74 4.21
N ILE A 553 26.21 9.08 4.30
CA ILE A 553 25.52 9.85 5.34
C ILE A 553 24.36 10.59 4.69
N ILE A 554 23.13 10.30 5.09
CA ILE A 554 21.88 10.89 4.60
C ILE A 554 21.11 11.42 5.82
N THR A 555 20.98 12.73 6.00
CA THR A 555 20.63 13.32 7.31
C THR A 555 19.13 13.46 7.63
N ASP A 556 18.22 12.90 6.81
CA ASP A 556 16.76 13.11 6.91
C ASP A 556 15.96 11.78 6.93
N HIS A 557 16.38 10.82 7.77
CA HIS A 557 15.56 9.64 8.09
C HIS A 557 14.45 10.02 9.11
N ILE A 558 13.24 9.45 8.97
CA ILE A 558 12.05 9.75 9.80
C ILE A 558 12.10 9.06 11.17
#